data_AF-A0A9P0JSY3-F1
#
_entry.id   AF-A0A9P0JSY3-F1
#
_cell.length_a   1.000
_cell.length_b   1.000
_cell.length_c   1.000
_cell.angle_alpha   90.00
_cell.angle_beta   90.00
_cell.angle_gamma   90.00
#
_symmetry.space_group_name_H-M   'P 1'
#
loop_
_entity.id
_entity.type
_entity.pdbx_description
1 polymer ?
#
loop_
_entity_poly.entity_id
_entity_poly.type
_entity_poly.pdbx_seq_one_letter_code
_entity_poly.pdbx_strand_id
1 'polypeptide(L)'
;MKVNDIKNYCKDIPGEFPYPIISDPDRELAVQLDMIDAKFQKSDAHAATVRALYIIDPKHVLRLSMHYPQSTGRNVDEILRVIDSLQLVDRIPQIATPANWVPGEKVMILPSVSEDDAKKLFPKGVDRVGMPSGINYIRTTTDY
;
A
#
# COMPACT_ATOMS: atom_id res chain seq x y z
N MET A 1 8.45 -9.37 23.48
CA MET A 1 7.50 -10.44 23.11
C MET A 1 8.28 -11.53 22.40
N LYS A 2 8.19 -12.79 22.83
CA LYS A 2 8.92 -13.89 22.19
C LYS A 2 8.04 -14.51 21.10
N VAL A 3 8.64 -15.06 20.05
CA VAL A 3 7.92 -15.71 18.93
C VAL A 3 6.95 -16.79 19.42
N ASN A 4 7.33 -17.54 20.45
CA ASN A 4 6.48 -18.57 21.06
C ASN A 4 5.21 -18.00 21.71
N ASP A 5 5.26 -16.76 22.22
CA ASP A 5 4.08 -16.09 22.78
C ASP A 5 3.05 -15.80 21.66
N ILE A 6 3.54 -15.40 20.49
CA ILE A 6 2.70 -15.14 19.30
C ILE A 6 2.07 -16.45 18.82
N LYS A 7 2.83 -17.53 18.72
CA LYS A 7 2.32 -18.85 18.29
C LYS A 7 1.25 -19.39 19.24
N ASN A 8 1.41 -19.17 20.55
CA ASN A 8 0.41 -19.59 21.53
C ASN A 8 -0.94 -18.88 21.36
N TYR A 9 -0.92 -17.62 20.92
CA TYR A 9 -2.13 -16.85 20.62
C TYR A 9 -2.70 -17.20 19.24
N CYS A 10 -1.85 -17.22 18.21
CA CYS A 10 -2.21 -17.52 16.82
C CYS A 10 -2.07 -19.02 16.52
N LYS A 11 -3.05 -19.82 16.98
CA LYS A 11 -3.04 -21.29 16.84
C LYS A 11 -3.10 -21.79 15.39
N ASP A 12 -3.51 -20.91 14.46
CA ASP A 12 -3.70 -21.24 13.05
C ASP A 12 -2.39 -21.14 12.23
N ILE A 13 -1.24 -20.87 12.86
CA ILE A 13 0.06 -20.86 12.19
C ILE A 13 0.67 -22.26 12.29
N PRO A 14 0.62 -23.09 11.23
CA PRO A 14 1.23 -24.41 11.26
C PRO A 14 2.75 -24.29 11.26
N GLY A 15 3.42 -24.84 12.28
CA GLY A 15 4.88 -24.97 12.29
C GLY A 15 5.64 -23.68 12.59
N GLU A 16 6.59 -23.32 11.73
CA GLU A 16 7.41 -22.13 11.89
C GLU A 16 6.69 -20.86 11.43
N PHE A 17 7.10 -19.72 11.97
CA PHE A 17 6.49 -18.44 11.59
C PHE A 17 6.88 -18.13 10.13
N PRO A 18 5.92 -17.80 9.25
CA PRO A 18 6.17 -17.78 7.80
C PRO A 18 7.01 -16.60 7.31
N TYR A 19 7.41 -15.70 8.21
CA TYR A 19 8.24 -14.53 7.90
C TYR A 19 9.15 -14.20 9.09
N PRO A 20 10.31 -13.55 8.87
CA PRO A 20 11.20 -13.17 9.96
C PRO A 20 10.58 -12.08 10.86
N ILE A 21 10.95 -12.09 12.14
CA ILE A 21 10.64 -11.02 13.09
C ILE A 21 11.96 -10.38 13.51
N ILE A 22 12.10 -9.09 13.25
CA ILE A 22 13.30 -8.31 13.60
C ILE A 22 13.23 -7.94 15.09
N SER A 23 14.36 -8.06 15.79
CA SER A 23 14.53 -7.57 17.15
C SER A 23 15.28 -6.24 17.12
N ASP A 24 14.64 -5.18 17.61
CA ASP A 24 15.20 -3.82 17.69
C ASP A 24 15.19 -3.34 19.17
N PRO A 25 16.05 -3.91 20.03
CA PRO A 25 16.05 -3.61 21.47
C PRO A 25 16.47 -2.18 21.78
N ASP A 26 17.38 -1.62 20.97
CA ASP A 26 17.90 -0.25 21.12
C ASP A 26 17.01 0.79 20.42
N ARG A 27 15.96 0.34 19.72
CA ARG A 27 14.96 1.16 19.03
C ARG A 27 15.56 2.06 17.94
N GLU A 28 16.71 1.67 17.39
CA GLU A 28 17.41 2.45 16.37
C GLU A 28 16.63 2.44 15.06
N LEU A 29 16.12 1.27 14.65
CA LEU A 29 15.30 1.16 13.45
C LEU A 29 13.97 1.87 13.64
N ALA A 30 13.35 1.75 14.82
CA ALA A 30 12.10 2.42 15.13
C ALA A 30 12.21 3.95 15.02
N VAL A 31 13.32 4.56 15.46
CA VAL A 31 13.57 6.00 15.28
C VAL A 31 13.87 6.33 13.82
N GLN A 32 14.76 5.59 13.17
CA GLN A 32 15.18 5.85 11.78
C GLN A 32 14.01 5.77 10.80
N LEU A 33 13.07 4.87 11.05
CA LEU A 33 11.89 4.67 10.20
C LEU A 33 10.70 5.52 10.63
N ASP A 34 10.85 6.44 11.60
CA ASP A 34 9.75 7.29 12.09
C ASP A 34 8.57 6.49 12.67
N MET A 35 8.88 5.39 13.38
CA MET A 35 7.89 4.61 14.14
C MET A 35 7.73 5.12 15.58
N ILE A 36 8.73 5.83 16.09
CA ILE A 36 8.75 6.52 17.38
C ILE A 36 9.57 7.82 17.28
N ASP A 37 9.20 8.84 18.04
CA ASP A 37 10.03 10.05 18.16
C ASP A 37 11.32 9.73 18.95
N ALA A 38 12.45 10.23 18.46
CA ALA A 38 13.77 10.06 19.09
C ALA A 38 13.79 10.48 20.57
N LYS A 39 12.99 11.48 20.96
CA LYS A 39 12.86 11.94 22.36
C LYS A 39 12.33 10.85 23.27
N PHE A 40 11.50 9.96 22.74
CA PHE A 40 10.90 8.86 23.48
C PHE A 40 11.67 7.56 23.35
N GLN A 41 12.77 7.51 22.57
CA GLN A 41 13.54 6.29 22.31
C GLN A 41 13.89 5.51 23.59
N LYS A 42 14.25 6.19 24.69
CA LYS A 42 14.61 5.53 25.97
C LYS A 42 13.44 5.36 26.95
N SER A 43 12.23 5.81 26.60
CA SER A 43 11.07 5.79 27.50
C SER A 43 10.22 4.55 27.26
N ASP A 44 10.29 3.54 28.13
CA ASP A 44 9.49 2.32 27.96
C ASP A 44 7.98 2.56 27.94
N ALA A 45 7.51 3.63 28.61
CA ALA A 45 6.10 4.02 28.63
C ALA A 45 5.63 4.69 27.33
N HIS A 46 6.54 5.31 26.57
CA HIS A 46 6.22 6.11 25.37
C HIS A 46 6.80 5.54 24.07
N ALA A 47 7.77 4.63 24.15
CA ALA A 47 8.47 4.01 23.03
C ALA A 47 7.76 2.78 22.47
N ALA A 48 6.47 2.66 22.74
CA ALA A 48 5.67 1.59 22.19
C ALA A 48 5.46 1.94 20.70
N THR A 49 6.15 1.23 19.80
CA THR A 49 6.17 1.56 18.36
C THR A 49 4.76 1.70 17.82
N VAL A 50 4.53 2.73 16.98
CA VAL A 50 3.33 2.76 16.15
C VAL A 50 3.28 1.51 15.27
N ARG A 51 2.08 1.09 14.89
CA ARG A 51 1.89 -0.02 13.97
C ARG A 51 2.16 0.45 12.55
N ALA A 52 3.45 0.69 12.27
CA ALA A 52 3.90 1.12 10.97
C ALA A 52 3.92 -0.04 9.96
N LEU A 53 3.66 0.30 8.70
CA LEU A 53 3.77 -0.58 7.55
C LEU A 53 4.52 0.19 6.46
N TYR A 54 5.51 -0.45 5.86
CA TYR A 54 6.25 0.09 4.71
C TYR A 54 6.22 -0.95 3.60
N ILE A 55 5.80 -0.53 2.40
CA ILE A 55 5.85 -1.36 1.18
C ILE A 55 7.03 -0.84 0.36
N ILE A 56 8.03 -1.69 0.17
CA ILE A 56 9.28 -1.38 -0.52
C ILE A 56 9.36 -2.24 -1.77
N ASP A 57 9.71 -1.64 -2.90
CA ASP A 57 9.82 -2.36 -4.18
C ASP A 57 11.19 -3.06 -4.37
N PRO A 58 11.36 -3.89 -5.42
CA PRO A 58 12.65 -4.55 -5.69
C PRO A 58 13.82 -3.62 -6.00
N LYS A 59 13.58 -2.32 -6.21
CA LYS A 59 14.61 -1.29 -6.38
C LYS A 59 14.93 -0.57 -5.07
N HIS A 60 14.41 -1.09 -3.94
CA HIS A 60 14.55 -0.54 -2.60
C HIS A 60 13.93 0.86 -2.44
N VAL A 61 12.91 1.17 -3.25
CA VAL A 61 12.17 2.43 -3.14
C VAL A 61 10.94 2.21 -2.26
N LEU A 62 10.74 3.10 -1.28
CA LEU A 62 9.51 3.15 -0.50
C LEU A 62 8.34 3.57 -1.41
N ARG A 63 7.34 2.69 -1.55
CA ARG A 63 6.17 2.90 -2.40
C ARG A 63 4.97 3.42 -1.63
N LEU A 64 4.81 2.96 -0.40
CA LEU A 64 3.69 3.32 0.46
C LEU A 64 4.06 3.11 1.93
N SER A 65 3.61 4.02 2.80
CA SER A 65 3.67 3.85 4.25
C SER A 65 2.30 4.06 4.88
N MET A 66 1.98 3.29 5.93
CA MET A 66 0.81 3.50 6.77
C MET A 66 1.20 3.48 8.24
N HIS A 67 0.69 4.44 9.01
CA HIS A 67 0.98 4.60 10.42
C HIS A 67 -0.30 4.51 11.24
N TYR A 68 -0.45 3.43 11.99
CA TYR A 68 -1.58 3.21 12.87
C TYR A 68 -1.14 3.38 14.33
N PRO A 69 -1.93 4.06 15.19
CA PRO A 69 -1.65 4.06 16.62
C PRO A 69 -1.83 2.65 17.18
N GLN A 70 -1.24 2.38 18.35
CA GLN A 70 -1.31 1.05 18.97
C GLN A 70 -2.73 0.58 19.25
N SER A 71 -3.63 1.53 19.53
CA SER A 71 -5.05 1.35 19.79
C SER A 71 -5.87 0.93 18.57
N THR A 72 -5.34 1.06 17.35
CA THR A 72 -6.08 0.78 16.12
C THR A 72 -5.45 -0.37 15.34
N GLY A 73 -6.21 -1.46 15.18
CA GLY A 73 -5.81 -2.59 14.34
C GLY A 73 -5.69 -2.20 12.87
N ARG A 74 -4.78 -2.85 12.14
CA ARG A 74 -4.61 -2.67 10.69
C ARG A 74 -5.66 -3.47 9.93
N ASN A 75 -6.03 -2.98 8.75
CA ASN A 75 -6.85 -3.71 7.79
C ASN A 75 -5.93 -4.44 6.79
N VAL A 76 -5.89 -5.78 6.84
CA VAL A 76 -5.02 -6.58 5.95
C VAL A 76 -5.54 -6.57 4.50
N ASP A 77 -6.85 -6.49 4.29
CA ASP A 77 -7.43 -6.41 2.95
C ASP A 77 -7.00 -5.13 2.24
N GLU A 78 -6.91 -4.02 2.98
CA GLU A 78 -6.40 -2.76 2.44
C GLU A 78 -4.91 -2.88 2.05
N ILE A 79 -4.12 -3.60 2.84
CA ILE A 79 -2.70 -3.86 2.52
C ILE A 79 -2.57 -4.65 1.22
N LEU A 80 -3.37 -5.70 1.04
CA LEU A 80 -3.38 -6.48 -0.19
C LEU A 80 -3.86 -5.65 -1.39
N ARG A 81 -4.94 -4.88 -1.20
CA ARG A 81 -5.52 -4.01 -2.25
C ARG A 81 -4.52 -2.98 -2.77
N VAL A 82 -3.74 -2.34 -1.88
CA VAL A 82 -2.71 -1.39 -2.33
C VAL A 82 -1.51 -2.08 -2.96
N ILE A 83 -1.16 -3.31 -2.56
CA ILE A 83 -0.13 -4.10 -3.26
C ILE A 83 -0.58 -4.40 -4.69
N ASP A 84 -1.82 -4.85 -4.88
CA ASP A 84 -2.38 -5.09 -6.22
C ASP A 84 -2.37 -3.82 -7.08
N SER A 85 -2.76 -2.68 -6.50
CA SER A 85 -2.70 -1.37 -7.15
C SER A 85 -1.27 -1.01 -7.59
N LEU A 86 -0.30 -1.09 -6.67
CA LEU A 86 1.10 -0.76 -6.94
C LEU A 86 1.70 -1.63 -8.05
N GLN A 87 1.43 -2.93 -8.01
CA GLN A 87 1.89 -3.86 -9.04
C GLN A 87 1.18 -3.65 -10.37
N LEU A 88 -0.10 -3.28 -10.35
CA LEU A 88 -0.86 -2.99 -11.56
C LEU A 88 -0.31 -1.76 -12.29
N VAL A 89 -0.06 -0.66 -11.58
CA VAL A 89 0.49 0.56 -12.19
C VAL A 89 1.94 0.38 -12.64
N ASP A 90 2.69 -0.54 -12.02
CA ASP A 90 4.02 -0.93 -12.51
C ASP A 90 3.95 -1.68 -13.85
N ARG A 91 2.93 -2.53 -14.04
CA ARG A 91 2.69 -3.24 -15.32
C ARG A 91 2.13 -2.32 -16.41
N ILE A 92 1.25 -1.39 -16.03
CA ILE A 92 0.56 -0.48 -16.96
C ILE A 92 0.74 0.96 -16.45
N PRO A 93 1.85 1.63 -16.80
CA PRO A 93 2.16 2.98 -16.30
C PRO A 93 1.20 4.07 -16.79
N GLN A 94 0.30 3.75 -17.72
CA GLN A 94 -0.68 4.67 -18.31
C GLN A 94 -1.98 4.79 -17.50
N ILE A 95 -2.11 4.05 -16.39
CA ILE A 95 -3.31 4.06 -15.55
C ILE A 95 -3.02 4.45 -14.10
N ALA A 96 -4.08 4.75 -13.38
CA ALA A 96 -4.12 4.89 -11.93
C ALA A 96 -5.38 4.23 -11.37
N THR A 97 -5.29 3.67 -10.16
CA THR A 97 -6.46 3.11 -9.46
C THR A 97 -7.23 4.22 -8.73
N PRO A 98 -8.56 4.39 -8.94
CA PRO A 98 -9.34 5.42 -8.27
C PRO A 98 -9.55 5.12 -6.77
N ALA A 99 -10.21 6.06 -6.08
CA ALA A 99 -10.59 5.88 -4.68
C ALA A 99 -11.44 4.60 -4.51
N ASN A 100 -11.16 3.84 -3.46
CA ASN A 100 -11.81 2.58 -3.11
C ASN A 100 -11.72 1.46 -4.17
N TRP A 101 -10.88 1.62 -5.19
CA TRP A 101 -10.70 0.62 -6.24
C TRP A 101 -10.36 -0.75 -5.68
N VAL A 102 -11.06 -1.79 -6.15
CA VAL A 102 -10.68 -3.19 -5.97
C VAL A 102 -10.39 -3.87 -7.32
N PRO A 103 -9.61 -4.97 -7.34
CA PRO A 103 -9.32 -5.70 -8.57
C PRO A 103 -10.56 -6.04 -9.39
N GLY A 104 -10.52 -5.74 -10.69
CA GLY A 104 -11.62 -5.94 -11.63
C GLY A 104 -12.52 -4.71 -11.84
N GLU A 105 -12.42 -3.68 -10.99
CA GLU A 105 -13.14 -2.42 -11.19
C GLU A 105 -12.43 -1.49 -12.18
N LYS A 106 -13.11 -0.42 -12.61
CA LYS A 106 -12.53 0.55 -13.53
C LYS A 106 -11.29 1.23 -12.96
N VAL A 107 -10.26 1.36 -13.79
CA VAL A 107 -9.10 2.21 -13.54
C VAL A 107 -9.23 3.51 -14.31
N MET A 108 -8.49 4.53 -13.88
CA MET A 108 -8.38 5.82 -14.53
C MET A 108 -7.24 5.77 -15.55
N ILE A 109 -7.44 6.31 -16.75
CA ILE A 109 -6.37 6.52 -17.72
C ILE A 109 -5.73 7.87 -17.43
N LEU A 110 -4.41 7.92 -17.31
CA LEU A 110 -3.69 9.16 -16.97
C LEU A 110 -3.95 10.25 -18.01
N PRO A 111 -4.13 11.52 -17.60
CA PRO A 111 -4.37 12.63 -18.53
C PRO A 111 -3.26 12.84 -19.57
N SER A 112 -2.04 12.38 -19.28
CA SER A 112 -0.89 12.46 -20.19
C SER A 112 -0.99 11.54 -21.41
N VAL A 113 -1.88 10.53 -21.38
CA VAL A 113 -2.07 9.60 -22.49
C VAL A 113 -2.93 10.26 -23.57
N SER A 114 -2.47 10.29 -24.82
CA SER A 114 -3.26 10.85 -25.91
C SER A 114 -4.53 10.03 -26.17
N GLU A 115 -5.54 10.61 -26.83
CA GLU A 115 -6.77 9.88 -27.18
C GLU A 115 -6.49 8.70 -28.13
N ASP A 116 -5.56 8.88 -29.06
CA ASP A 116 -5.21 7.82 -30.02
C ASP A 116 -4.45 6.69 -29.35
N ASP A 117 -3.57 7.00 -28.40
CA ASP A 117 -2.85 5.98 -27.64
C ASP A 117 -3.78 5.25 -26.67
N ALA A 118 -4.70 5.96 -26.01
CA ALA A 118 -5.69 5.34 -25.13
C ALA A 118 -6.53 4.29 -25.89
N LYS A 119 -6.97 4.58 -27.12
CA LYS A 119 -7.71 3.61 -27.95
C LYS A 119 -6.89 2.40 -28.37
N LYS A 120 -5.58 2.58 -28.60
CA LYS A 120 -4.66 1.49 -28.96
C LYS A 120 -4.33 0.60 -27.77
N LEU A 121 -4.11 1.22 -26.61
CA LEU A 121 -3.77 0.55 -25.36
C LEU A 121 -4.98 -0.20 -24.77
N PHE A 122 -6.18 0.38 -24.89
CA PHE A 122 -7.41 -0.13 -24.30
C PHE A 122 -8.50 -0.37 -25.36
N PRO A 123 -8.28 -1.30 -26.31
CA PRO A 123 -9.16 -1.52 -27.45
C PRO A 123 -10.55 -2.03 -27.07
N LYS A 124 -10.74 -2.63 -25.88
CA LYS A 124 -12.05 -3.11 -25.44
C LYS A 124 -12.97 -2.01 -24.92
N GLY A 125 -12.46 -0.80 -24.69
CA GLY A 125 -13.29 0.36 -24.40
C GLY A 125 -12.65 1.38 -23.46
N VAL A 126 -12.96 2.66 -23.73
CA VAL A 126 -12.60 3.80 -22.90
C VAL A 126 -13.86 4.64 -22.65
N ASP A 127 -14.27 4.72 -21.40
CA ASP A 127 -15.36 5.57 -20.97
C ASP A 127 -14.85 6.98 -20.67
N ARG A 128 -15.69 7.98 -20.95
CA ARG A 128 -15.37 9.40 -20.71
C ARG A 128 -16.50 10.04 -19.92
N VAL A 129 -16.14 10.95 -19.02
CA VAL A 129 -17.11 11.78 -18.30
C VAL A 129 -16.90 13.24 -18.71
N GLY A 130 -17.96 13.86 -19.24
CA GLY A 130 -17.96 15.27 -19.61
C GLY A 130 -17.90 16.14 -18.36
N MET A 131 -16.88 16.98 -18.26
CA MET A 131 -16.71 17.91 -17.13
C MET A 131 -17.32 19.27 -17.45
N PRO A 132 -17.85 20.01 -16.46
CA PRO A 132 -18.29 21.41 -16.66
C PRO A 132 -17.19 22.34 -17.18
N SER A 133 -15.91 21.98 -16.98
CA SER A 133 -14.77 22.72 -17.54
C SER A 133 -14.58 22.54 -19.06
N GLY A 134 -15.30 21.61 -19.69
CA GLY A 134 -15.08 21.20 -21.08
C GLY A 134 -13.85 20.32 -21.29
N ILE A 135 -13.05 20.04 -20.24
CA ILE A 135 -11.86 19.19 -20.32
C ILE A 135 -12.24 17.76 -19.92
N ASN A 136 -12.10 16.81 -20.84
CA ASN A 136 -12.45 15.40 -20.63
C ASN A 136 -11.28 14.59 -20.05
N TYR A 137 -10.75 15.00 -18.90
CA TYR A 137 -9.61 14.31 -18.26
C TYR A 137 -10.04 13.07 -17.45
N ILE A 138 -11.33 12.93 -17.12
CA ILE A 138 -11.89 11.74 -16.49
C ILE A 138 -12.15 10.70 -17.58
N ARG A 139 -11.21 9.78 -17.72
CA ARG A 139 -11.26 8.64 -18.64
C ARG A 139 -11.04 7.36 -17.85
N THR A 140 -11.88 6.37 -18.09
CA THR A 140 -11.84 5.10 -17.35
C THR A 140 -11.90 3.89 -18.27
N THR A 141 -11.38 2.75 -17.81
CA THR A 141 -11.44 1.49 -18.54
C THR A 141 -11.41 0.29 -17.57
N THR A 142 -11.95 -0.85 -18.00
CA THR A 142 -11.76 -2.16 -17.35
C THR A 142 -10.81 -3.07 -18.14
N ASP A 143 -10.18 -2.55 -19.20
CA ASP A 143 -9.30 -3.32 -20.10
C ASP A 143 -7.85 -3.27 -19.61
N TYR A 144 -7.52 -3.98 -18.53
CA TYR A 144 -6.18 -3.99 -17.93
C TYR A 144 -5.81 -5.34 -17.31
#